data_AF-A0A2T5FXE3-F1
#
_entry.id   AF-A0A2T5FXE3-F1
#
_cell.length_a   1.000
_cell.length_b   1.000
_cell.length_c   1.000
_cell.angle_alpha   90.00
_cell.angle_beta   90.00
_cell.angle_gamma   90.00
#
_symmetry.space_group_name_H-M   'P 1'
#
loop_
_entity.id
_entity.type
_entity.pdbx_description
1 polymer ?
#
loop_
_entity_poly.entity_id
_entity_poly.type
_entity_poly.pdbx_seq_one_letter_code
_entity_poly.pdbx_strand_id
1 'polypeptide(L)'
;MRKLILFGLMAATAIPSLAHAQTRELHEDRRDIRQEQRDVDRAIRYGAPPHVVREEQRDVRRAEREYREDWRDYRRSHREVYRRPAYAGPRGYSYRRVVVGHRFAPVYYAPRYVIADPRRYRLPHPVGANRWVRYGNDAVLVDARTGRVRAVHYGFFW
;
A
#
# COMPACT_ATOMS: atom_id res chain seq x y z
N MET A 1 16.13 54.82 33.41
CA MET A 1 15.46 53.52 33.64
C MET A 1 14.53 53.21 32.48
N ARG A 2 14.82 52.16 31.71
CA ARG A 2 13.87 51.14 31.20
C ARG A 2 14.63 50.24 30.22
N LYS A 3 14.79 48.99 30.63
CA LYS A 3 15.37 47.88 29.87
C LYS A 3 14.29 47.36 28.92
N LEU A 4 14.61 47.20 27.63
CA LEU A 4 13.82 46.38 26.71
C LEU A 4 14.61 45.11 26.44
N ILE A 5 14.05 44.00 26.90
CA ILE A 5 14.64 42.67 26.86
C ILE A 5 14.36 42.07 25.48
N LEU A 6 15.45 41.76 24.77
CA LEU A 6 15.48 40.88 23.60
C LEU A 6 15.10 39.45 24.02
N PHE A 7 13.92 39.00 23.60
CA PHE A 7 13.55 37.59 23.45
C PHE A 7 12.96 37.48 22.05
N GLY A 8 13.27 36.54 21.18
CA GLY A 8 14.07 35.34 21.25
C GLY A 8 13.78 34.64 19.92
N LEU A 9 14.86 34.23 19.25
CA LEU A 9 14.93 33.50 17.99
C LEU A 9 13.63 32.80 17.53
N MET A 10 13.23 33.05 16.28
CA MET A 10 12.32 32.21 15.52
C MET A 10 12.81 30.75 15.56
N ALA A 11 12.16 29.91 16.35
CA ALA A 11 12.22 28.47 16.16
C ALA A 11 11.31 28.15 14.96
N ALA A 12 11.86 28.29 13.75
CA ALA A 12 11.31 27.62 12.59
C ALA A 12 11.36 26.11 12.90
N THR A 13 10.24 25.54 13.32
CA THR A 13 10.03 24.10 13.23
C THR A 13 9.93 23.80 11.75
N ALA A 14 11.09 23.66 11.10
CA ALA A 14 11.17 23.04 9.79
C ALA A 14 10.64 21.62 9.98
N ILE A 15 9.37 21.41 9.63
CA ILE A 15 8.88 20.07 9.34
C ILE A 15 9.83 19.55 8.26
N PRO A 16 10.61 18.48 8.50
CA PRO A 16 11.51 17.98 7.49
C PRO A 16 10.70 17.65 6.24
N SER A 17 10.97 18.36 5.16
CA SER A 17 10.43 18.15 3.81
C SER A 17 10.93 16.84 3.16
N LEU A 18 11.57 15.97 3.94
CA LEU A 18 12.12 14.68 3.51
C LEU A 18 11.06 13.59 3.29
N ALA A 19 9.83 13.79 3.77
CA ALA A 19 8.76 12.80 3.56
C ALA A 19 8.23 12.75 2.12
N HIS A 20 8.50 13.78 1.29
CA HIS A 20 7.90 13.87 -0.06
C HIS A 20 8.63 13.04 -1.12
N ALA A 21 9.97 12.95 -1.05
CA ALA A 21 10.80 12.22 -2.01
C ALA A 21 10.52 10.71 -1.98
N GLN A 22 10.50 10.10 -0.80
CA GLN A 22 10.23 8.66 -0.65
C GLN A 22 8.82 8.25 -1.09
N THR A 23 7.83 9.15 -0.98
CA THR A 23 6.48 8.88 -1.55
C THR A 23 6.44 8.89 -3.06
N ARG A 24 7.29 9.72 -3.68
CA ARG A 24 7.36 9.85 -5.13
C ARG A 24 7.98 8.60 -5.75
N GLU A 25 9.05 8.10 -5.14
CA GLU A 25 9.71 6.82 -5.48
C GLU A 25 8.70 5.67 -5.52
N LEU A 26 7.94 5.43 -4.45
CA LEU A 26 6.91 4.37 -4.44
C LEU A 26 5.81 4.51 -5.51
N HIS A 27 5.53 5.74 -5.97
CA HIS A 27 4.59 5.96 -7.07
C HIS A 27 5.26 5.72 -8.44
N GLU A 28 6.56 5.97 -8.54
CA GLU A 28 7.41 5.75 -9.69
C GLU A 28 7.64 4.26 -9.91
N ASP A 29 8.05 3.49 -8.89
CA ASP A 29 8.25 2.03 -9.04
C ASP A 29 6.96 1.32 -9.47
N ARG A 30 5.80 1.83 -9.06
CA ARG A 30 4.49 1.33 -9.51
C ARG A 30 4.20 1.63 -10.97
N ARG A 31 4.69 2.75 -11.49
CA ARG A 31 4.63 3.05 -12.93
C ARG A 31 5.57 2.11 -13.66
N ASP A 32 6.76 1.88 -13.13
CA ASP A 32 7.77 1.02 -13.73
C ASP A 32 7.28 -0.42 -13.83
N ILE A 33 6.78 -1.02 -12.74
CA ILE A 33 6.17 -2.36 -12.78
C ILE A 33 5.10 -2.48 -13.87
N ARG A 34 4.27 -1.44 -14.04
CA ARG A 34 3.21 -1.44 -15.08
C ARG A 34 3.79 -1.27 -16.48
N GLN A 35 4.90 -0.57 -16.62
CA GLN A 35 5.60 -0.42 -17.89
C GLN A 35 6.24 -1.77 -18.28
N GLU A 36 6.99 -2.39 -17.38
CA GLU A 36 7.59 -3.72 -17.56
C GLU A 36 6.54 -4.79 -17.93
N GLN A 37 5.37 -4.78 -17.26
CA GLN A 37 4.26 -5.68 -17.59
C GLN A 37 3.74 -5.47 -19.03
N ARG A 38 3.69 -4.23 -19.50
CA ARG A 38 3.28 -3.93 -20.88
C ARG A 38 4.31 -4.40 -21.89
N ASP A 39 5.59 -4.38 -21.53
CA ASP A 39 6.66 -4.79 -22.42
C ASP A 39 6.74 -6.33 -22.52
N VAL A 40 6.45 -7.06 -21.44
CA VAL A 40 6.13 -8.49 -21.48
C VAL A 40 4.94 -8.77 -22.43
N ASP A 41 3.82 -8.07 -22.25
CA ASP A 41 2.62 -8.26 -23.08
C ASP A 41 2.90 -7.96 -24.57
N ARG A 42 3.72 -6.94 -24.84
CA ARG A 42 4.18 -6.55 -26.16
C ARG A 42 5.03 -7.64 -26.79
N ALA A 43 6.04 -8.13 -26.06
CA ALA A 43 6.92 -9.20 -26.51
C ALA A 43 6.12 -10.46 -26.87
N ILE A 44 5.15 -10.84 -26.03
CA ILE A 44 4.25 -11.97 -26.31
C ILE A 44 3.40 -11.69 -27.56
N ARG A 45 2.77 -10.50 -27.66
CA ARG A 45 1.87 -10.14 -28.76
C ARG A 45 2.55 -10.16 -30.12
N TYR A 46 3.80 -9.71 -30.20
CA TYR A 46 4.57 -9.70 -31.45
C TYR A 46 5.33 -11.00 -31.71
N GLY A 47 5.14 -12.03 -30.89
CA GLY A 47 5.77 -13.34 -31.08
C GLY A 47 7.29 -13.31 -30.87
N ALA A 48 7.77 -12.50 -29.91
CA ALA A 48 9.18 -12.44 -29.57
C ALA A 48 9.71 -13.83 -29.14
N PRO A 49 11.00 -14.12 -29.34
CA PRO A 49 11.59 -15.38 -28.93
C PRO A 49 11.40 -15.65 -27.42
N PRO A 50 11.29 -16.93 -27.00
CA PRO A 50 11.06 -17.27 -25.59
C PRO A 50 12.09 -16.71 -24.61
N HIS A 51 13.34 -16.49 -25.03
CA HIS A 51 14.37 -15.91 -24.17
C HIS A 51 14.12 -14.43 -23.85
N VAL A 52 13.63 -13.65 -24.83
CA VAL A 52 13.25 -12.25 -24.64
C VAL A 52 12.09 -12.15 -23.66
N VAL A 53 11.02 -12.92 -23.89
CA VAL A 53 9.85 -12.93 -22.97
C VAL A 53 10.27 -13.30 -21.54
N ARG A 54 11.22 -14.22 -21.36
CA ARG A 54 11.73 -14.60 -20.04
C ARG A 54 12.55 -13.48 -19.39
N GLU A 55 13.30 -12.72 -20.16
CA GLU A 55 14.07 -11.55 -19.71
C GLU A 55 13.14 -10.45 -19.21
N GLU A 56 12.16 -10.04 -20.01
CA GLU A 56 11.12 -9.08 -19.63
C GLU A 56 10.39 -9.50 -18.34
N GLN A 57 10.07 -10.80 -18.21
CA GLN A 57 9.49 -11.32 -16.97
C GLN A 57 10.44 -11.26 -15.77
N ARG A 58 11.77 -11.33 -15.96
CA ARG A 58 12.75 -11.12 -14.88
C ARG A 58 12.74 -9.66 -14.44
N ASP A 59 12.58 -8.73 -15.37
CA ASP A 59 12.58 -7.30 -15.08
C ASP A 59 11.33 -6.89 -14.31
N VAL A 60 10.14 -7.40 -14.69
CA VAL A 60 8.93 -7.29 -13.86
C VAL A 60 9.18 -7.81 -12.44
N ARG A 61 9.77 -9.00 -12.29
CA ARG A 61 10.04 -9.58 -10.96
C ARG A 61 11.03 -8.77 -10.14
N ARG A 62 12.00 -8.12 -10.79
CA ARG A 62 12.99 -7.25 -10.15
C ARG A 62 12.31 -5.98 -9.66
N ALA A 63 11.58 -5.28 -10.53
CA ALA A 63 10.83 -4.08 -10.16
C ALA A 63 9.82 -4.37 -9.02
N GLU A 64 9.14 -5.52 -9.04
CA GLU A 64 8.26 -5.94 -7.95
C GLU A 64 9.00 -6.22 -6.62
N ARG A 65 10.26 -6.66 -6.67
CA ARG A 65 11.08 -6.84 -5.47
C ARG A 65 11.48 -5.48 -4.90
N GLU A 66 12.04 -4.61 -5.73
CA GLU A 66 12.49 -3.27 -5.34
C GLU A 66 11.35 -2.48 -4.70
N TYR A 67 10.21 -2.37 -5.38
CA TYR A 67 9.01 -1.72 -4.83
C TYR A 67 8.56 -2.30 -3.46
N ARG A 68 8.69 -3.61 -3.25
CA ARG A 68 8.32 -4.24 -1.96
C ARG A 68 9.31 -3.88 -0.86
N GLU A 69 10.59 -3.78 -1.19
CA GLU A 69 11.66 -3.39 -0.26
C GLU A 69 11.47 -1.93 0.14
N ASP A 70 11.30 -1.02 -0.83
CA ASP A 70 11.06 0.41 -0.59
C ASP A 70 9.78 0.63 0.21
N TRP A 71 8.72 -0.11 -0.11
CA TRP A 71 7.46 0.02 0.63
C TRP A 71 7.58 -0.47 2.07
N ARG A 72 8.37 -1.52 2.31
CA ARG A 72 8.67 -2.02 3.66
C ARG A 72 9.46 -0.98 4.45
N ASP A 73 10.45 -0.35 3.84
CA ASP A 73 11.29 0.65 4.50
C ASP A 73 10.52 1.94 4.76
N TYR A 74 9.69 2.37 3.82
CA TYR A 74 8.75 3.47 4.04
C TYR A 74 7.80 3.20 5.23
N ARG A 75 7.25 1.99 5.32
CA ARG A 75 6.38 1.59 6.45
C ARG A 75 7.11 1.58 7.79
N ARG A 76 8.41 1.28 7.79
CA ARG A 76 9.25 1.30 8.98
C ARG A 76 9.55 2.73 9.42
N SER A 77 9.91 3.61 8.49
CA SER A 77 10.23 5.02 8.77
C SER A 77 9.01 5.86 9.12
N HIS A 78 7.82 5.51 8.62
CA HIS A 78 6.55 6.23 8.84
C HIS A 78 5.54 5.43 9.67
N ARG A 79 6.02 4.78 10.74
CA ARG A 79 5.21 3.84 11.53
C ARG A 79 3.93 4.47 12.09
N GLU A 80 3.98 5.75 12.43
CA GLU A 80 2.87 6.55 12.92
C GLU A 80 1.69 6.63 11.94
N VAL A 81 1.94 6.64 10.63
CA VAL A 81 0.88 6.63 9.61
C VAL A 81 0.10 5.32 9.67
N TYR A 82 0.78 4.21 9.94
CA TYR A 82 0.19 2.85 9.99
C TYR A 82 -0.34 2.49 11.37
N ARG A 83 -0.15 3.35 12.38
CA ARG A 83 -0.67 3.12 13.72
C ARG A 83 -2.18 3.32 13.75
N ARG A 84 -2.91 2.31 14.20
CA ARG A 84 -4.37 2.36 14.29
C ARG A 84 -4.83 1.85 15.65
N PRO A 85 -5.99 2.32 16.15
CA PRO A 85 -6.60 1.70 17.32
C PRO A 85 -6.83 0.20 17.11
N ALA A 86 -6.98 -0.53 18.22
CA ALA A 86 -7.30 -1.95 18.20
C ALA A 86 -8.47 -2.23 17.25
N TYR A 87 -8.36 -3.32 16.49
CA TYR A 87 -9.38 -3.69 15.51
C TYR A 87 -10.65 -4.18 16.21
N ALA A 88 -11.74 -3.43 16.04
CA ALA A 88 -13.07 -3.80 16.52
C ALA A 88 -13.83 -4.58 15.45
N GLY A 89 -13.61 -5.90 15.42
CA GLY A 89 -14.29 -6.79 14.48
C GLY A 89 -15.81 -6.89 14.71
N PRO A 90 -16.56 -7.50 13.78
CA PRO A 90 -17.99 -7.73 13.94
C PRO A 90 -18.26 -8.67 15.13
N ARG A 91 -19.53 -8.77 15.55
CA ARG A 91 -19.91 -9.66 16.65
C ARG A 91 -19.45 -11.10 16.38
N GLY A 92 -18.80 -11.72 17.38
CA GLY A 92 -18.23 -13.06 17.26
C GLY A 92 -16.91 -13.12 16.48
N TYR A 93 -16.31 -11.97 16.16
CA TYR A 93 -15.01 -11.91 15.52
C TYR A 93 -13.93 -12.58 16.37
N SER A 94 -13.19 -13.45 15.71
CA SER A 94 -11.89 -13.93 16.15
C SER A 94 -10.96 -13.89 14.94
N TYR A 95 -9.71 -13.48 15.17
CA TYR A 95 -8.75 -13.35 14.08
C TYR A 95 -8.43 -14.74 13.52
N ARG A 96 -8.55 -14.87 12.19
CA ARG A 96 -8.09 -16.04 11.44
C ARG A 96 -7.33 -15.54 10.23
N ARG A 97 -6.12 -16.04 10.02
CA ARG A 97 -5.33 -15.66 8.85
C ARG A 97 -6.11 -16.00 7.58
N VAL A 98 -6.33 -15.00 6.72
CA VAL A 98 -7.00 -15.16 5.43
C VAL A 98 -5.98 -15.18 4.31
N VAL A 99 -6.27 -15.92 3.25
CA VAL A 99 -5.43 -16.02 2.04
C VAL A 99 -6.16 -15.47 0.83
N VAL A 100 -5.43 -15.23 -0.26
CA VAL A 100 -6.04 -14.88 -1.55
C VAL A 100 -7.02 -15.98 -1.97
N GLY A 101 -8.20 -15.59 -2.44
CA GLY A 101 -9.30 -16.50 -2.78
C GLY A 101 -10.27 -16.79 -1.63
N HIS A 102 -9.92 -16.50 -0.37
CA HIS A 102 -10.86 -16.60 0.76
C HIS A 102 -12.11 -15.75 0.51
N ARG A 103 -13.27 -16.20 1.01
CA ARG A 103 -14.54 -15.49 0.86
C ARG A 103 -15.01 -14.94 2.20
N PHE A 104 -14.99 -13.62 2.34
CA PHE A 104 -15.55 -12.95 3.50
C PHE A 104 -17.07 -12.89 3.45
N ALA A 105 -17.69 -12.98 4.63
CA ALA A 105 -19.08 -12.57 4.81
C ALA A 105 -19.20 -11.04 4.62
N PRO A 106 -20.34 -10.53 4.12
CA PRO A 106 -20.58 -9.10 3.87
C PRO A 106 -20.22 -8.15 5.01
N VAL A 107 -20.44 -8.58 6.25
CA VAL A 107 -20.16 -7.78 7.44
C VAL A 107 -18.69 -7.36 7.55
N TYR A 108 -17.75 -8.15 7.02
CA TYR A 108 -16.31 -7.88 7.12
C TYR A 108 -15.83 -6.79 6.16
N TYR A 109 -16.59 -6.49 5.11
CA TYR A 109 -16.28 -5.40 4.17
C TYR A 109 -17.37 -4.32 4.15
N ALA A 110 -18.12 -4.21 5.25
CA ALA A 110 -19.00 -3.07 5.51
C ALA A 110 -18.21 -1.75 5.55
N PRO A 111 -18.84 -0.59 5.27
CA PRO A 111 -18.15 0.70 5.15
C PRO A 111 -17.19 1.04 6.30
N ARG A 112 -17.52 0.67 7.54
CA ARG A 112 -16.66 0.90 8.72
C ARG A 112 -15.30 0.19 8.68
N TYR A 113 -15.17 -0.86 7.88
CA TYR A 113 -13.92 -1.60 7.70
C TYR A 113 -13.19 -1.21 6.42
N VAL A 114 -13.84 -0.46 5.52
CA VAL A 114 -13.21 0.01 4.29
C VAL A 114 -12.15 1.06 4.63
N ILE A 115 -10.97 0.89 4.06
CA ILE A 115 -9.89 1.87 4.10
C ILE A 115 -10.26 2.98 3.12
N ALA A 116 -10.83 4.06 3.63
CA ALA A 116 -11.39 5.15 2.83
C ALA A 116 -10.36 5.87 1.95
N ASP A 117 -9.12 6.02 2.45
CA ASP A 117 -8.01 6.59 1.70
C ASP A 117 -6.86 5.58 1.56
N PRO A 118 -6.88 4.73 0.52
CA PRO A 118 -5.79 3.81 0.24
C PRO A 118 -4.47 4.52 -0.09
N ARG A 119 -4.51 5.72 -0.69
CA ARG A 119 -3.32 6.45 -1.12
C ARG A 119 -2.51 6.94 0.08
N ARG A 120 -3.17 7.34 1.17
CA ARG A 120 -2.51 7.60 2.46
C ARG A 120 -1.69 6.42 2.97
N TYR A 121 -2.05 5.20 2.63
CA TYR A 121 -1.29 4.01 3.01
C TYR A 121 -0.40 3.48 1.90
N ARG A 122 -0.32 4.23 0.79
CA ARG A 122 0.41 3.86 -0.42
C ARG A 122 -0.06 2.48 -0.84
N LEU A 123 -1.36 2.23 -0.78
CA LEU A 123 -2.01 1.07 -1.37
C LEU A 123 -2.41 1.41 -2.81
N PRO A 124 -2.48 0.42 -3.72
CA PRO A 124 -2.96 0.66 -5.06
C PRO A 124 -4.42 1.13 -5.01
N HIS A 125 -4.79 2.03 -5.93
CA HIS A 125 -6.19 2.42 -6.07
C HIS A 125 -6.99 1.18 -6.47
N PRO A 126 -8.05 0.82 -5.72
CA PRO A 126 -8.84 -0.34 -6.08
C PRO A 126 -9.63 -0.07 -7.37
N VAL A 127 -9.66 -1.03 -8.28
CA VAL A 127 -10.39 -0.91 -9.56
C VAL A 127 -11.74 -1.62 -9.47
N GLY A 128 -12.77 -1.05 -10.09
CA GLY A 128 -14.12 -1.63 -10.15
C GLY A 128 -14.76 -1.77 -8.76
N ALA A 129 -15.26 -2.96 -8.45
CA ALA A 129 -15.91 -3.27 -7.18
C ALA A 129 -14.94 -3.62 -6.04
N ASN A 130 -13.63 -3.61 -6.29
CA ASN A 130 -12.66 -3.93 -5.24
C ASN A 130 -12.63 -2.84 -4.17
N ARG A 131 -12.40 -3.21 -2.92
CA ARG A 131 -12.22 -2.30 -1.79
C ARG A 131 -11.10 -2.80 -0.90
N TRP A 132 -10.23 -1.90 -0.47
CA TRP A 132 -9.29 -2.20 0.62
C TRP A 132 -10.03 -2.17 1.95
N VAL A 133 -9.86 -3.20 2.75
CA VAL A 133 -10.59 -3.42 3.99
C VAL A 133 -9.58 -3.77 5.07
N ARG A 134 -9.76 -3.22 6.27
CA ARG A 134 -8.98 -3.60 7.45
C ARG A 134 -9.60 -4.85 8.08
N TYR A 135 -8.77 -5.86 8.32
CA TYR A 135 -9.14 -7.08 9.01
C TYR A 135 -8.07 -7.42 10.04
N GLY A 136 -8.36 -7.19 11.32
CA GLY A 136 -7.31 -7.18 12.35
C GLY A 136 -6.26 -6.10 12.07
N ASN A 137 -5.01 -6.52 11.99
CA ASN A 137 -3.90 -5.67 11.56
C ASN A 137 -3.56 -5.82 10.08
N ASP A 138 -4.35 -6.57 9.31
CA ASP A 138 -4.10 -6.80 7.90
C ASP A 138 -4.88 -5.80 7.03
N ALA A 139 -4.31 -5.47 5.87
CA ALA A 139 -5.03 -4.78 4.80
C ALA A 139 -5.36 -5.80 3.71
N VAL A 140 -6.65 -5.94 3.40
CA VAL A 140 -7.17 -6.97 2.51
C VAL A 140 -7.93 -6.32 1.36
N LEU A 141 -7.59 -6.68 0.13
CA LEU A 141 -8.34 -6.26 -1.05
C LEU A 141 -9.47 -7.26 -1.28
N VAL A 142 -10.71 -6.79 -1.16
CA VAL A 142 -11.91 -7.62 -1.31
C VAL A 142 -12.71 -7.14 -2.51
N ASP A 143 -13.15 -8.07 -3.34
CA ASP A 143 -14.15 -7.81 -4.38
C ASP A 143 -15.53 -7.68 -3.72
N ALA A 144 -16.07 -6.48 -3.64
CA ALA A 144 -17.31 -6.20 -2.90
C ALA A 144 -18.57 -6.85 -3.52
N ARG A 145 -18.51 -7.33 -4.77
CA ARG A 145 -19.63 -8.08 -5.39
C ARG A 145 -19.67 -9.53 -4.90
N THR A 146 -18.51 -10.13 -4.66
CA THR A 146 -18.40 -11.57 -4.40
C THR A 146 -17.94 -11.90 -2.98
N GLY A 147 -17.34 -10.94 -2.28
CA GLY A 147 -16.64 -11.12 -1.00
C GLY A 147 -15.29 -11.82 -1.12
N ARG A 148 -14.78 -12.06 -2.35
CA ARG A 148 -13.51 -12.77 -2.55
C ARG A 148 -12.31 -11.87 -2.29
N VAL A 149 -11.35 -12.39 -1.54
CA VAL A 149 -10.05 -11.76 -1.31
C VAL A 149 -9.20 -11.85 -2.58
N ARG A 150 -8.69 -10.70 -3.04
CA ARG A 150 -7.84 -10.55 -4.23
C ARG A 150 -6.37 -10.32 -3.88
N ALA A 151 -6.09 -9.70 -2.74
CA ALA A 151 -4.74 -9.45 -2.23
C ALA A 151 -4.76 -9.30 -0.70
N VAL A 152 -3.64 -9.62 -0.05
CA VAL A 152 -3.49 -9.49 1.41
C VAL A 152 -2.12 -8.90 1.73
N HIS A 153 -2.09 -7.89 2.59
CA HIS A 153 -0.89 -7.38 3.24
C HIS A 153 -1.00 -7.66 4.75
N TYR A 154 -0.22 -8.64 5.22
CA TYR A 154 -0.24 -9.05 6.62
C TYR A 154 0.50 -8.08 7.52
N GLY A 155 0.02 -7.89 8.76
CA GLY A 155 0.66 -7.02 9.74
C GLY A 155 0.85 -5.60 9.20
N PHE A 156 -0.13 -5.13 8.44
CA PHE A 156 -0.10 -3.85 7.74
C PHE A 156 -0.23 -2.66 8.69
N PHE A 157 -1.04 -2.81 9.74
CA PHE A 157 -1.27 -1.82 10.78
C PHE A 157 -0.59 -2.23 12.10
N TRP A 158 -0.24 -1.22 12.92
CA TRP A 158 0.35 -1.38 14.25
C TRP A 158 -0.57 -0.83 15.34
#